data_AF-A0A354XFH5-F1
#
_entry.id   AF-A0A354XFH5-F1
#
_cell.length_a   1.000
_cell.length_b   1.000
_cell.length_c   1.000
_cell.angle_alpha   90.00
_cell.angle_beta   90.00
_cell.angle_gamma   90.00
#
_symmetry.space_group_name_H-M   'P 1'
#
loop_
_entity.id
_entity.type
_entity.pdbx_description
1 polymer ?
#
loop_
_entity_poly.entity_id
_entity_poly.type
_entity_poly.pdbx_seq_one_letter_code
_entity_poly.pdbx_strand_id
1 'polypeptide(L)'
;DRHAAQTPQGGHDWNDAHQRGELTEKHQETYRYHGDLLLAPTAMAKALLIYKRREQREFWFEFKRQLWWWKLDMDAFDRALRADGLDGEDQRQIDPALRDAALEQSGSVKRICTCFPTALYYQANAVTDESWYYYRVEFPDGRPPIKNTFSGGQLASASEYKKRLLGIAPGAVWTGTSQQLDSLLQDQIGNIKTVETIDFIGYSKEHGAYVFGDLAVAGGKVVPINSEDFFELGPRRQLKTLSQSVALHINPDRKAFSTEWTQQLLGRVWLPGRGGIGVLDGQPAGRADPRRDGQLPVFGDRWRSGRG
;
A
#
# COMPACT_ATOMS: atom_id res chain seq x y z
N ASP A 1 2.16 11.48 -18.41
CA ASP A 1 1.57 12.66 -17.73
C ASP A 1 0.05 12.74 -17.86
N ARG A 2 -0.70 11.86 -17.16
CA ARG A 2 -2.18 11.92 -17.12
C ARG A 2 -2.73 12.77 -15.96
N HIS A 3 -1.85 13.39 -15.16
CA HIS A 3 -2.23 14.15 -13.96
C HIS A 3 -2.33 15.66 -14.19
N ALA A 4 -1.96 16.17 -15.38
CA ALA A 4 -1.96 17.61 -15.65
C ALA A 4 -3.38 18.22 -15.77
N ALA A 5 -4.43 17.41 -15.87
CA ALA A 5 -5.80 17.86 -16.11
C ALA A 5 -6.78 17.51 -14.98
N GLN A 6 -6.31 17.07 -13.81
CA GLN A 6 -7.17 16.79 -12.65
C GLN A 6 -7.11 17.93 -11.63
N THR A 7 -8.20 18.17 -10.92
CA THR A 7 -8.20 19.07 -9.77
C THR A 7 -7.26 18.52 -8.68
N PRO A 8 -6.70 19.36 -7.79
CA PRO A 8 -5.70 18.96 -6.79
C PRO A 8 -6.13 17.79 -5.88
N GLN A 9 -7.44 17.51 -5.79
CA GLN A 9 -8.00 16.46 -4.92
C GLN A 9 -8.00 15.06 -5.57
N GLY A 10 -7.68 14.94 -6.87
CA GLY A 10 -7.64 13.66 -7.58
C GLY A 10 -9.02 13.03 -7.73
N GLY A 11 -9.23 12.30 -8.84
CA GLY A 11 -10.48 11.54 -9.07
C GLY A 11 -11.71 12.36 -9.46
N HIS A 12 -11.59 13.68 -9.62
CA HIS A 12 -12.64 14.56 -10.14
C HIS A 12 -12.13 15.30 -11.38
N ASP A 13 -12.98 15.38 -12.40
CA ASP A 13 -12.69 16.20 -13.59
C ASP A 13 -13.17 17.65 -13.40
N TRP A 14 -12.82 18.53 -14.34
CA TRP A 14 -13.22 19.94 -14.28
C TRP A 14 -14.74 20.16 -14.38
N ASN A 15 -15.46 19.21 -14.99
CA ASN A 15 -16.91 19.26 -15.07
C ASN A 15 -17.54 18.89 -13.71
N ASP A 16 -17.02 17.91 -13.00
CA ASP A 16 -17.41 17.60 -11.62
C ASP A 16 -17.20 18.82 -10.70
N ALA A 17 -16.05 19.49 -10.83
CA ALA A 17 -15.75 20.70 -10.06
C ALA A 17 -16.73 21.84 -10.38
N HIS A 18 -17.09 22.03 -11.66
CA HIS A 18 -18.10 23.01 -12.05
C HIS A 18 -19.48 22.69 -11.44
N GLN A 19 -19.92 21.44 -11.53
CA GLN A 19 -21.22 21.00 -10.98
C GLN A 19 -21.31 21.16 -9.45
N ARG A 20 -20.17 21.13 -8.75
CA ARG A 20 -20.07 21.33 -7.30
C ARG A 20 -19.89 22.79 -6.87
N GLY A 21 -19.82 23.73 -7.81
CA GLY A 21 -19.53 25.14 -7.50
C GLY A 21 -18.07 25.38 -7.06
N GLU A 22 -17.17 24.45 -7.37
CA GLU A 22 -15.76 24.51 -6.99
C GLU A 22 -14.91 25.37 -7.96
N LEU A 23 -15.53 26.25 -8.76
CA LEU A 23 -14.84 27.14 -9.71
C LEU A 23 -14.92 28.64 -9.36
N THR A 24 -15.20 28.97 -8.10
CA THR A 24 -15.13 30.35 -7.59
C THR A 24 -13.74 30.97 -7.80
N GLU A 25 -13.65 32.29 -7.75
CA GLU A 25 -12.39 33.04 -7.88
C GLU A 25 -11.29 32.53 -6.91
N LYS A 26 -11.66 32.24 -5.66
CA LYS A 26 -10.76 31.64 -4.65
C LYS A 26 -10.24 30.26 -5.04
N HIS A 27 -11.06 29.46 -5.71
CA HIS A 27 -10.63 28.14 -6.21
C HIS A 27 -9.69 28.30 -7.39
N GLN A 28 -9.97 29.24 -8.30
CA GLN A 28 -9.08 29.54 -9.43
C GLN A 28 -7.71 30.04 -8.97
N GLU A 29 -7.64 30.89 -7.95
CA GLU A 29 -6.37 31.29 -7.31
C GLU A 29 -5.61 30.08 -6.78
N THR A 30 -6.30 29.16 -6.11
CA THR A 30 -5.68 27.92 -5.61
C THR A 30 -5.17 27.04 -6.76
N TYR A 31 -5.94 26.90 -7.84
CA TYR A 31 -5.52 26.10 -9.00
C TYR A 31 -4.33 26.71 -9.73
N ARG A 32 -4.32 28.04 -9.92
CA ARG A 32 -3.18 28.76 -10.50
C ARG A 32 -1.93 28.56 -9.65
N TYR A 33 -2.05 28.71 -8.33
CA TYR A 33 -0.95 28.42 -7.40
C TYR A 33 -0.40 26.99 -7.57
N HIS A 34 -1.26 25.98 -7.68
CA HIS A 34 -0.79 24.61 -7.92
C HIS A 34 -0.14 24.43 -9.29
N GLY A 35 -0.63 25.14 -10.31
CA GLY A 35 0.01 25.24 -11.63
C GLY A 35 1.40 25.86 -11.54
N ASP A 36 1.55 26.97 -10.84
CA ASP A 36 2.82 27.66 -10.66
C ASP A 36 3.83 26.78 -9.91
N LEU A 37 3.39 26.05 -8.87
CA LEU A 37 4.22 25.08 -8.17
C LEU A 37 4.69 23.93 -9.05
N LEU A 38 3.85 23.48 -9.98
CA LEU A 38 4.17 22.39 -10.91
C LEU A 38 5.15 22.87 -11.99
N LEU A 39 4.98 24.09 -12.47
CA LEU A 39 5.77 24.71 -13.53
C LEU A 39 7.03 25.42 -13.02
N ALA A 40 7.27 25.45 -11.71
CA ALA A 40 8.42 26.11 -11.11
C ALA A 40 9.75 25.65 -11.76
N PRO A 41 10.60 26.58 -12.25
CA PRO A 41 11.80 26.22 -13.00
C PRO A 41 12.90 25.62 -12.11
N THR A 42 12.97 26.07 -10.86
CA THR A 42 13.99 25.69 -9.88
C THR A 42 13.35 25.34 -8.53
N ALA A 43 14.10 24.59 -7.72
CA ALA A 43 13.68 24.27 -6.36
C ALA A 43 13.51 25.54 -5.50
N MET A 44 14.34 26.56 -5.73
CA MET A 44 14.23 27.86 -5.06
C MET A 44 12.93 28.56 -5.43
N ALA A 45 12.62 28.69 -6.71
CA ALA A 45 11.38 29.32 -7.17
C ALA A 45 10.14 28.62 -6.58
N LYS A 46 10.14 27.27 -6.56
CA LYS A 46 9.06 26.49 -5.94
C LYS A 46 8.93 26.77 -4.44
N ALA A 47 10.06 26.82 -3.72
CA ALA A 47 10.06 27.10 -2.30
C ALA A 47 9.54 28.52 -1.98
N LEU A 48 9.95 29.53 -2.74
CA LEU A 48 9.47 30.90 -2.58
C LEU A 48 7.95 31.02 -2.79
N LEU A 49 7.40 30.32 -3.80
CA LEU A 49 5.95 30.24 -4.01
C LEU A 49 5.24 29.63 -2.79
N ILE A 50 5.78 28.53 -2.22
CA ILE A 50 5.22 27.90 -1.01
C ILE A 50 5.28 28.85 0.18
N TYR A 51 6.42 29.53 0.36
CA TYR A 51 6.62 30.49 1.44
C TYR A 51 5.62 31.64 1.37
N LYS A 52 5.39 32.23 0.20
CA LYS A 52 4.41 33.32 0.01
C LYS A 52 3.00 32.96 0.47
N ARG A 53 2.63 31.67 0.41
CA ARG A 53 1.30 31.20 0.83
C ARG A 53 1.24 30.77 2.30
N ARG A 54 2.30 30.14 2.82
CA ARG A 54 2.30 29.54 4.17
C ARG A 54 2.99 30.38 5.24
N GLU A 55 3.89 31.28 4.83
CA GLU A 55 4.77 32.09 5.69
C GLU A 55 5.60 31.28 6.71
N GLN A 56 5.72 29.97 6.52
CA GLN A 56 6.52 29.07 7.33
C GLN A 56 8.00 29.28 7.02
N ARG A 57 8.85 29.45 8.03
CA ARG A 57 10.29 29.78 7.89
C ARG A 57 11.18 28.60 7.52
N GLU A 58 10.72 27.38 7.74
CA GLU A 58 11.38 26.17 7.28
C GLU A 58 10.34 25.09 6.97
N PHE A 59 10.57 24.32 5.92
CA PHE A 59 9.71 23.21 5.53
C PHE A 59 10.41 22.32 4.52
N TRP A 60 9.93 21.08 4.41
CA TRP A 60 10.28 20.19 3.32
C TRP A 60 9.32 20.38 2.14
N PHE A 61 9.80 20.10 0.94
CA PHE A 61 8.96 20.06 -0.26
C PHE A 61 9.53 19.10 -1.29
N GLU A 62 8.66 18.62 -2.17
CA GLU A 62 9.04 17.81 -3.32
C GLU A 62 9.45 18.72 -4.48
N PHE A 63 10.53 18.37 -5.18
CA PHE A 63 10.86 18.93 -6.48
C PHE A 63 11.57 17.90 -7.36
N LYS A 64 10.99 17.61 -8.53
CA LYS A 64 11.49 16.65 -9.52
C LYS A 64 11.73 15.24 -8.93
N ARG A 65 10.80 14.76 -8.09
CA ARG A 65 10.84 13.47 -7.37
C ARG A 65 12.05 13.33 -6.45
N GLN A 66 12.42 14.45 -5.83
CA GLN A 66 13.45 14.53 -4.79
C GLN A 66 12.90 15.34 -3.61
N LEU A 67 13.44 15.08 -2.43
CA LEU A 67 13.07 15.81 -1.22
C LEU A 67 14.07 16.93 -0.94
N TRP A 68 13.53 18.13 -0.81
CA TRP A 68 14.28 19.35 -0.53
C TRP A 68 13.82 19.97 0.79
N TRP A 69 14.72 20.68 1.43
CA TRP A 69 14.47 21.47 2.62
C TRP A 69 14.73 22.93 2.31
N TRP A 70 13.73 23.77 2.58
CA TRP A 70 13.88 25.22 2.53
C TRP A 70 14.02 25.77 3.94
N LYS A 71 14.87 26.78 4.10
CA LYS A 71 15.03 27.54 5.34
C LYS A 71 15.32 29.00 5.02
N LEU A 72 14.58 29.90 5.67
CA LEU A 72 14.84 31.34 5.65
C LEU A 72 15.75 31.75 6.79
N ASP A 73 16.84 32.44 6.46
CA ASP A 73 17.66 33.14 7.44
C ASP A 73 17.11 34.55 7.64
N MET A 74 16.44 34.78 8.78
CA MET A 74 15.86 36.08 9.12
C MET A 74 16.93 37.16 9.27
N ASP A 75 18.11 36.82 9.78
CA ASP A 75 19.19 37.81 9.95
C ASP A 75 19.75 38.21 8.59
N ALA A 76 19.85 37.26 7.65
CA ALA A 76 20.24 37.55 6.28
C ALA A 76 19.18 38.38 5.55
N PHE A 77 17.90 38.07 5.77
CA PHE A 77 16.79 38.82 5.19
C PHE A 77 16.78 40.27 5.68
N ASP A 78 16.87 40.49 6.99
CA ASP A 78 16.93 41.84 7.56
C ASP A 78 18.18 42.60 7.10
N ARG A 79 19.31 41.92 6.89
CA ARG A 79 20.52 42.54 6.31
C ARG A 79 20.33 42.94 4.84
N ALA A 80 19.61 42.14 4.05
CA ALA A 80 19.31 42.47 2.66
C ALA A 80 18.41 43.71 2.57
N LEU A 81 17.35 43.77 3.39
CA LEU A 81 16.48 44.95 3.45
C LEU A 81 17.24 46.23 3.88
N ARG A 82 18.19 46.11 4.83
CA ARG A 82 19.10 47.20 5.22
C ARG A 82 19.97 47.70 4.08
N ALA A 83 20.51 46.79 3.28
CA ALA A 83 21.36 47.18 2.16
C ALA A 83 20.60 48.02 1.12
N ASP A 84 19.31 47.77 0.97
CA ASP A 84 18.42 48.51 0.05
C ASP A 84 17.77 49.75 0.69
N GLY A 85 18.12 50.09 1.93
CA GLY A 85 17.65 51.29 2.62
C GLY A 85 16.19 51.23 3.11
N LEU A 86 15.61 50.04 3.21
CA LEU A 86 14.21 49.80 3.60
C LEU A 86 14.02 49.56 5.09
N ASP A 87 14.88 50.19 5.90
CA ASP A 87 14.97 49.92 7.32
C ASP A 87 13.79 50.48 8.11
N GLY A 88 13.03 49.58 8.72
CA GLY A 88 11.88 49.94 9.56
C GLY A 88 10.60 50.22 8.76
N GLU A 89 10.59 50.00 7.45
CA GLU A 89 9.36 50.01 6.66
C GLU A 89 8.49 48.78 6.98
N ASP A 90 7.17 48.95 6.94
CA ASP A 90 6.26 47.80 7.00
C ASP A 90 6.53 46.91 5.79
N GLN A 91 6.79 45.62 6.01
CA GLN A 91 7.13 44.65 4.97
C GLN A 91 6.08 44.57 3.85
N ARG A 92 4.85 45.03 4.12
CA ARG A 92 3.73 45.11 3.17
C ARG A 92 3.77 46.34 2.25
N GLN A 93 4.58 47.33 2.59
CA GLN A 93 4.75 48.58 1.83
C GLN A 93 5.98 48.53 0.91
N ILE A 94 6.88 47.59 1.15
CA ILE A 94 8.05 47.32 0.30
C ILE A 94 7.59 46.86 -1.08
N ASP A 95 8.27 47.35 -2.13
CA ASP A 95 8.08 46.89 -3.51
C ASP A 95 8.16 45.36 -3.57
N PRO A 96 7.12 44.66 -4.06
CA PRO A 96 7.11 43.21 -4.20
C PRO A 96 8.35 42.64 -4.89
N ALA A 97 8.90 43.33 -5.88
CA ALA A 97 10.09 42.88 -6.59
C ALA A 97 11.33 42.87 -5.70
N LEU A 98 11.48 43.90 -4.86
CA LEU A 98 12.61 44.06 -3.96
C LEU A 98 12.52 43.08 -2.79
N ARG A 99 11.30 42.87 -2.27
CA ARG A 99 11.03 41.84 -1.26
C ARG A 99 11.35 40.44 -1.79
N ASP A 100 10.97 40.12 -3.01
CA ASP A 100 11.24 38.83 -3.63
C ASP A 100 12.75 38.60 -3.82
N ALA A 101 13.49 39.63 -4.25
CA ALA A 101 14.94 39.57 -4.35
C ALA A 101 15.61 39.33 -2.99
N ALA A 102 15.16 40.02 -1.94
CA ALA A 102 15.66 39.81 -0.58
C ALA A 102 15.35 38.40 -0.06
N LEU A 103 14.17 37.84 -0.36
CA LEU A 103 13.80 36.47 0.00
C LEU A 103 14.64 35.43 -0.75
N GLU A 104 14.96 35.67 -2.02
CA GLU A 104 15.82 34.77 -2.80
C GLU A 104 17.25 34.76 -2.27
N GLN A 105 17.78 35.91 -1.83
CA GLN A 105 19.13 36.02 -1.26
C GLN A 105 19.26 35.42 0.14
N SER A 106 18.21 35.52 0.95
CA SER A 106 18.17 35.05 2.34
C SER A 106 17.64 33.63 2.51
N GLY A 107 16.93 33.12 1.51
CA GLY A 107 16.43 31.75 1.45
C GLY A 107 17.54 30.77 1.10
N SER A 108 17.55 29.62 1.76
CA SER A 108 18.43 28.50 1.46
C SER A 108 17.62 27.26 1.10
N VAL A 109 18.03 26.57 0.04
CA VAL A 109 17.43 25.31 -0.41
C VAL A 109 18.48 24.22 -0.43
N LYS A 110 18.26 23.17 0.35
CA LYS A 110 19.17 22.02 0.44
C LYS A 110 18.43 20.74 0.08
N ARG A 111 18.99 19.96 -0.83
CA ARG A 111 18.49 18.61 -1.09
C ARG A 111 18.80 17.72 0.10
N ILE A 112 17.77 17.09 0.67
CA ILE A 112 17.90 16.21 1.85
C ILE A 112 17.65 14.74 1.52
N CYS A 113 17.02 14.44 0.37
CA CYS A 113 16.91 13.09 -0.14
C CYS A 113 17.04 13.08 -1.68
N THR A 114 17.78 12.12 -2.23
CA THR A 114 17.94 11.98 -3.70
C THR A 114 16.71 11.41 -4.39
N CYS A 115 15.76 10.86 -3.63
CA CYS A 115 14.47 10.31 -4.08
C CYS A 115 13.32 10.97 -3.28
N PHE A 116 12.08 10.64 -3.65
CA PHE A 116 10.88 11.09 -2.94
C PHE A 116 10.16 9.91 -2.28
N PRO A 117 10.37 9.68 -0.98
CA PRO A 117 9.61 8.70 -0.20
C PRO A 117 8.26 9.27 0.25
N THR A 118 7.21 8.49 0.12
CA THR A 118 5.84 8.82 0.54
C THR A 118 5.26 7.67 1.37
N ALA A 119 4.89 7.93 2.61
CA ALA A 119 4.12 7.00 3.42
C ALA A 119 2.70 6.85 2.84
N LEU A 120 2.27 5.63 2.58
CA LEU A 120 0.93 5.33 2.03
C LEU A 120 -0.06 4.96 3.13
N TYR A 121 0.28 3.93 3.91
CA TYR A 121 -0.54 3.45 5.01
C TYR A 121 0.32 2.79 6.10
N TYR A 122 -0.21 2.68 7.30
CA TYR A 122 0.32 1.86 8.38
C TYR A 122 -0.29 0.47 8.30
N GLN A 123 0.52 -0.58 8.33
CA GLN A 123 0.05 -1.96 8.35
C GLN A 123 0.31 -2.58 9.72
N ALA A 124 -0.71 -3.20 10.29
CA ALA A 124 -0.66 -3.81 11.61
C ALA A 124 -1.32 -5.19 11.61
N ASN A 125 -0.65 -6.14 12.26
CA ASN A 125 -1.18 -7.46 12.52
C ASN A 125 -1.57 -7.54 14.00
N ALA A 126 -2.88 -7.66 14.26
CA ALA A 126 -3.40 -7.72 15.63
C ALA A 126 -3.03 -9.01 16.38
N VAL A 127 -2.65 -10.07 15.66
CA VAL A 127 -2.33 -11.39 16.25
C VAL A 127 -0.86 -11.48 16.61
N THR A 128 0.04 -11.04 15.73
CA THR A 128 1.50 -11.12 15.94
C THR A 128 2.09 -9.88 16.62
N ASP A 129 1.28 -8.81 16.77
CA ASP A 129 1.72 -7.49 17.24
C ASP A 129 2.82 -6.86 16.36
N GLU A 130 2.93 -7.32 15.11
CA GLU A 130 3.87 -6.77 14.15
C GLU A 130 3.26 -5.61 13.38
N SER A 131 4.07 -4.57 13.17
CA SER A 131 3.62 -3.40 12.45
C SER A 131 4.72 -2.68 11.68
N TRP A 132 4.33 -2.12 10.54
CA TRP A 132 5.22 -1.39 9.65
C TRP A 132 4.49 -0.25 8.94
N TYR A 133 5.24 0.73 8.49
CA TYR A 133 4.76 1.76 7.59
C TYR A 133 5.06 1.35 6.15
N TYR A 134 4.03 1.33 5.30
CA TYR A 134 4.19 1.03 3.89
C TYR A 134 4.50 2.31 3.11
N TYR A 135 5.62 2.33 2.41
CA TYR A 135 6.13 3.48 1.68
C TYR A 135 6.21 3.19 0.18
N ARG A 136 5.94 4.23 -0.61
CA ARG A 136 6.31 4.33 -2.02
C ARG A 136 7.54 5.23 -2.15
N VAL A 137 8.53 4.80 -2.90
CA VAL A 137 9.76 5.56 -3.17
C VAL A 137 9.86 5.83 -4.66
N GLU A 138 9.84 7.11 -5.02
CA GLU A 138 9.91 7.61 -6.40
C GLU A 138 11.28 8.21 -6.69
N PHE A 139 11.74 8.07 -7.94
CA PHE A 139 13.09 8.45 -8.34
C PHE A 139 13.09 9.49 -9.46
N PRO A 140 14.07 10.41 -9.48
CA PRO A 140 14.17 11.45 -10.50
C PRO A 140 14.45 10.90 -11.90
N ASP A 141 15.11 9.74 -12.00
CA ASP A 141 15.53 9.08 -13.24
C ASP A 141 14.38 8.42 -14.03
N GLY A 142 13.18 8.36 -13.46
CA GLY A 142 12.02 7.78 -14.14
C GLY A 142 11.87 6.27 -14.02
N ARG A 143 12.74 5.59 -13.26
CA ARG A 143 12.57 4.15 -13.01
C ARG A 143 11.29 3.88 -12.21
N PRO A 144 10.73 2.65 -12.29
CA PRO A 144 9.51 2.31 -11.58
C PRO A 144 9.63 2.60 -10.07
N PRO A 145 8.56 3.12 -9.45
CA PRO A 145 8.55 3.34 -8.00
C PRO A 145 8.69 2.01 -7.27
N ILE A 146 9.44 2.02 -6.17
CA ILE A 146 9.57 0.86 -5.29
C ILE A 146 8.57 1.02 -4.14
N LYS A 147 7.87 -0.05 -3.78
CA LYS A 147 7.03 -0.07 -2.58
C LYS A 147 7.60 -1.04 -1.57
N ASN A 148 7.79 -0.59 -0.34
CA ASN A 148 8.35 -1.43 0.72
C ASN A 148 7.98 -0.89 2.10
N THR A 149 8.33 -1.64 3.15
CA THR A 149 8.02 -1.30 4.54
C THR A 149 9.17 -0.61 5.26
N PHE A 150 8.84 0.21 6.24
CA PHE A 150 9.75 0.72 7.27
C PHE A 150 9.19 0.34 8.64
N SER A 151 10.04 -0.20 9.53
CA SER A 151 9.64 -0.39 10.93
C SER A 151 9.66 0.93 11.68
N GLY A 152 8.95 1.02 12.82
CA GLY A 152 9.00 2.20 13.69
C GLY A 152 10.44 2.55 14.13
N GLY A 153 11.25 1.54 14.46
CA GLY A 153 12.67 1.74 14.79
C GLY A 153 13.50 2.31 13.63
N GLN A 154 13.17 1.96 12.39
CA GLN A 154 13.84 2.53 11.20
C GLN A 154 13.45 3.99 10.95
N LEU A 155 12.26 4.41 11.36
CA LEU A 155 11.83 5.81 11.27
C LEU A 155 12.33 6.66 12.44
N ALA A 156 12.73 6.04 13.56
CA ALA A 156 13.07 6.73 14.80
C ALA A 156 14.35 7.61 14.74
N SER A 157 15.19 7.45 13.72
CA SER A 157 16.37 8.33 13.54
C SER A 157 16.80 8.45 12.09
N ALA A 158 17.43 9.58 11.74
CA ALA A 158 17.96 9.81 10.40
C ALA A 158 18.98 8.74 9.96
N SER A 159 19.76 8.18 10.88
CA SER A 159 20.75 7.15 10.59
C SER A 159 20.11 5.81 10.23
N GLU A 160 19.13 5.34 11.01
CA GLU A 160 18.41 4.10 10.71
C GLU A 160 17.53 4.25 9.47
N TYR A 161 16.91 5.41 9.29
CA TYR A 161 16.15 5.74 8.10
C TYR A 161 17.01 5.67 6.84
N LYS A 162 18.20 6.27 6.89
CA LYS A 162 19.18 6.21 5.81
C LYS A 162 19.62 4.78 5.50
N LYS A 163 19.92 3.96 6.52
CA LYS A 163 20.31 2.55 6.34
C LYS A 163 19.19 1.76 5.65
N ARG A 164 17.94 1.92 6.11
CA ARG A 164 16.79 1.25 5.50
C ARG A 164 16.58 1.70 4.06
N LEU A 165 16.61 3.00 3.81
CA LEU A 165 16.42 3.57 2.48
C LEU A 165 17.47 3.06 1.49
N LEU A 166 18.75 2.99 1.89
CA LEU A 166 19.82 2.41 1.08
C LEU A 166 19.58 0.92 0.77
N GLY A 167 19.02 0.18 1.73
CA GLY A 167 18.73 -1.25 1.57
C GLY A 167 17.56 -1.55 0.63
N ILE A 168 16.54 -0.69 0.59
CA ILE A 168 15.34 -0.92 -0.26
C ILE A 168 15.38 -0.19 -1.60
N ALA A 169 16.15 0.91 -1.69
CA ALA A 169 16.14 1.81 -2.83
C ALA A 169 17.57 2.09 -3.30
N PRO A 170 18.10 1.31 -4.28
CA PRO A 170 19.47 1.44 -4.75
C PRO A 170 19.78 2.85 -5.27
N GLY A 171 20.76 3.54 -4.68
CA GLY A 171 21.14 4.92 -5.05
C GLY A 171 20.29 6.02 -4.38
N ALA A 172 19.31 5.66 -3.55
CA ALA A 172 18.63 6.61 -2.68
C ALA A 172 19.51 6.96 -1.48
N VAL A 173 19.74 8.24 -1.25
CA VAL A 173 20.56 8.71 -0.14
C VAL A 173 19.80 9.79 0.61
N TRP A 174 19.64 9.56 1.92
CA TRP A 174 19.20 10.56 2.88
C TRP A 174 20.40 11.31 3.45
N THR A 175 20.31 12.65 3.47
CA THR A 175 21.31 13.58 4.01
C THR A 175 20.70 14.65 4.93
N GLY A 176 19.41 14.51 5.28
CA GLY A 176 18.73 15.38 6.24
C GLY A 176 19.11 15.09 7.69
N THR A 177 18.84 16.03 8.57
CA THR A 177 19.00 15.86 10.03
C THR A 177 17.82 15.08 10.63
N SER A 178 17.94 14.61 11.88
CA SER A 178 16.83 13.96 12.57
C SER A 178 15.62 14.88 12.72
N GLN A 179 15.82 16.17 13.04
CA GLN A 179 14.74 17.15 13.14
C GLN A 179 13.97 17.32 11.81
N GLN A 180 14.68 17.28 10.68
CA GLN A 180 14.05 17.34 9.35
C GLN A 180 13.25 16.07 9.05
N LEU A 181 13.74 14.91 9.50
CA LEU A 181 12.99 13.66 9.40
C LEU A 181 11.74 13.70 10.29
N ASP A 182 11.84 14.15 11.54
CA ASP A 182 10.70 14.25 12.46
C ASP A 182 9.61 15.15 11.88
N SER A 183 10.00 16.30 11.30
CA SER A 183 9.06 17.20 10.62
C SER A 183 8.38 16.54 9.42
N LEU A 184 9.14 15.80 8.60
CA LEU A 184 8.60 15.03 7.48
C LEU A 184 7.60 13.97 7.96
N LEU A 185 7.93 13.26 9.03
CA LEU A 185 7.11 12.20 9.60
C LEU A 185 5.82 12.77 10.21
N GLN A 186 5.87 13.87 10.95
CA GLN A 186 4.67 14.54 11.47
C GLN A 186 3.66 14.83 10.37
N ASP A 187 4.13 15.31 9.21
CA ASP A 187 3.28 15.62 8.07
C ASP A 187 2.79 14.37 7.32
N GLN A 188 3.65 13.36 7.10
CA GLN A 188 3.30 12.19 6.30
C GLN A 188 2.53 11.11 7.07
N ILE A 189 2.92 10.82 8.31
CA ILE A 189 2.36 9.70 9.08
C ILE A 189 1.35 10.12 10.17
N GLY A 190 1.21 11.42 10.45
CA GLY A 190 0.37 11.93 11.55
C GLY A 190 -1.13 11.56 11.47
N ASN A 191 -1.68 11.38 10.27
CA ASN A 191 -3.07 10.95 10.06
C ASN A 191 -3.14 9.86 8.96
N ILE A 192 -2.21 8.91 9.02
CA ILE A 192 -2.10 7.86 8.02
C ILE A 192 -3.18 6.79 8.21
N LYS A 193 -3.67 6.23 7.10
CA LYS A 193 -4.65 5.13 7.13
C LYS A 193 -4.00 3.87 7.71
N THR A 194 -4.77 3.08 8.44
CA THR A 194 -4.34 1.77 8.93
C THR A 194 -4.96 0.66 8.09
N VAL A 195 -4.14 -0.31 7.71
CA VAL A 195 -4.51 -1.52 6.98
C VAL A 195 -4.22 -2.72 7.87
N GLU A 196 -5.22 -3.55 8.12
CA GLU A 196 -5.06 -4.78 8.88
C GLU A 196 -4.38 -5.85 8.02
N THR A 197 -3.47 -6.61 8.61
CA THR A 197 -2.73 -7.67 7.91
C THR A 197 -2.99 -9.05 8.50
N ILE A 198 -2.98 -10.05 7.62
CA ILE A 198 -3.04 -11.48 7.97
C ILE A 198 -1.88 -12.25 7.33
N ASP A 199 -1.38 -13.29 8.01
CA ASP A 199 -0.22 -14.08 7.56
C ASP A 199 -0.60 -15.36 6.82
N PHE A 200 -1.87 -15.55 6.52
CA PHE A 200 -2.40 -16.72 5.82
C PHE A 200 -3.25 -16.32 4.61
N ILE A 201 -3.45 -17.29 3.73
CA ILE A 201 -4.39 -17.24 2.61
C ILE A 201 -5.62 -18.04 3.03
N GLY A 202 -6.82 -17.47 2.87
CA GLY A 202 -8.06 -18.15 3.23
C GLY A 202 -9.06 -17.25 3.95
N TYR A 203 -9.94 -17.87 4.74
CA TYR A 203 -11.02 -17.17 5.43
C TYR A 203 -10.55 -16.51 6.73
N SER A 204 -10.76 -15.20 6.85
CA SER A 204 -10.64 -14.50 8.13
C SER A 204 -12.03 -14.28 8.73
N LYS A 205 -12.27 -14.89 9.89
CA LYS A 205 -13.54 -14.78 10.64
C LYS A 205 -13.79 -13.34 11.09
N GLU A 206 -12.76 -12.66 11.56
CA GLU A 206 -12.83 -11.28 12.07
C GLU A 206 -13.25 -10.30 10.98
N HIS A 207 -12.77 -10.51 9.76
CA HIS A 207 -13.05 -9.67 8.61
C HIS A 207 -14.29 -10.12 7.83
N GLY A 208 -14.75 -11.36 8.03
CA GLY A 208 -15.85 -11.96 7.28
C GLY A 208 -15.53 -12.09 5.78
N ALA A 209 -14.27 -12.35 5.45
CA ALA A 209 -13.77 -12.32 4.08
C ALA A 209 -12.80 -13.46 3.79
N TYR A 210 -12.85 -13.97 2.57
CA TYR A 210 -11.81 -14.82 2.02
C TYR A 210 -10.79 -13.97 1.30
N VAL A 211 -9.50 -14.17 1.57
CA VAL A 211 -8.40 -13.43 0.94
C VAL A 211 -7.52 -14.41 0.19
N PHE A 212 -7.31 -14.14 -1.10
CA PHE A 212 -6.60 -15.00 -2.03
C PHE A 212 -5.65 -14.19 -2.90
N GLY A 213 -4.41 -13.97 -2.45
CA GLY A 213 -3.39 -13.28 -3.25
C GLY A 213 -3.88 -11.92 -3.78
N ASP A 214 -4.27 -11.89 -5.06
CA ASP A 214 -4.74 -10.70 -5.79
C ASP A 214 -6.27 -10.47 -5.73
N LEU A 215 -7.01 -11.39 -5.10
CA LEU A 215 -8.48 -11.38 -5.07
C LEU A 215 -9.01 -11.66 -3.66
N ALA A 216 -10.01 -10.90 -3.21
CA ALA A 216 -10.75 -11.17 -2.00
C ALA A 216 -12.24 -11.36 -2.28
N VAL A 217 -12.93 -12.12 -1.43
CA VAL A 217 -14.38 -12.30 -1.48
C VAL A 217 -14.96 -11.92 -0.12
N ALA A 218 -15.77 -10.87 -0.09
CA ALA A 218 -16.44 -10.39 1.12
C ALA A 218 -17.92 -10.10 0.81
N GLY A 219 -18.82 -10.58 1.67
CA GLY A 219 -20.27 -10.37 1.50
C GLY A 219 -20.82 -10.84 0.14
N GLY A 220 -20.24 -11.89 -0.44
CA GLY A 220 -20.63 -12.42 -1.75
C GLY A 220 -20.15 -11.61 -2.96
N LYS A 221 -19.34 -10.57 -2.76
CA LYS A 221 -18.72 -9.76 -3.81
C LYS A 221 -17.25 -10.08 -3.96
N VAL A 222 -16.78 -10.12 -5.20
CA VAL A 222 -15.37 -10.25 -5.56
C VAL A 222 -14.74 -8.86 -5.56
N VAL A 223 -13.65 -8.70 -4.81
CA VAL A 223 -12.90 -7.45 -4.66
C VAL A 223 -11.47 -7.69 -5.14
N PRO A 224 -11.03 -7.04 -6.23
CA PRO A 224 -9.63 -7.11 -6.67
C PRO A 224 -8.73 -6.27 -5.76
N ILE A 225 -7.43 -6.61 -5.75
CA ILE A 225 -6.42 -5.81 -5.05
C ILE A 225 -6.29 -4.42 -5.69
N ASN A 226 -6.11 -3.38 -4.88
CA ASN A 226 -5.97 -2.00 -5.36
C ASN A 226 -4.52 -1.68 -5.78
N SER A 227 -4.30 -0.46 -6.28
CA SER A 227 -2.96 0.01 -6.67
C SER A 227 -1.99 0.21 -5.52
N GLU A 228 -2.45 0.09 -4.28
CA GLU A 228 -1.66 0.20 -3.04
C GLU A 228 -1.47 -1.17 -2.37
N ASP A 229 -1.78 -2.25 -3.08
CA ASP A 229 -1.54 -3.64 -2.68
C ASP A 229 -2.34 -4.08 -1.44
N PHE A 230 -3.57 -3.59 -1.27
CA PHE A 230 -4.54 -4.06 -0.27
C PHE A 230 -5.98 -4.13 -0.80
N PHE A 231 -6.88 -4.75 -0.03
CA PHE A 231 -8.31 -4.89 -0.35
C PHE A 231 -9.16 -3.92 0.46
N GLU A 232 -10.06 -3.21 -0.23
CA GLU A 232 -11.09 -2.38 0.39
C GLU A 232 -12.38 -3.18 0.55
N LEU A 233 -12.56 -3.80 1.72
CA LEU A 233 -13.71 -4.65 2.02
C LEU A 233 -14.91 -3.86 2.59
N GLY A 234 -14.76 -2.54 2.72
CA GLY A 234 -15.76 -1.61 3.20
C GLY A 234 -15.14 -0.28 3.65
N PRO A 235 -15.93 0.66 4.20
CA PRO A 235 -15.45 2.00 4.55
C PRO A 235 -14.32 2.03 5.59
N ARG A 236 -14.25 1.03 6.47
CA ARG A 236 -13.25 0.93 7.56
C ARG A 236 -12.53 -0.42 7.59
N ARG A 237 -12.62 -1.20 6.51
CA ARG A 237 -12.04 -2.54 6.46
C ARG A 237 -11.07 -2.60 5.31
N GLN A 238 -9.82 -2.29 5.62
CA GLN A 238 -8.71 -2.41 4.70
C GLN A 238 -7.89 -3.63 5.12
N LEU A 239 -7.78 -4.63 4.25
CA LEU A 239 -7.16 -5.91 4.56
C LEU A 239 -6.08 -6.25 3.55
N LYS A 240 -4.93 -6.75 4.02
CA LYS A 240 -3.84 -7.24 3.19
C LYS A 240 -3.34 -8.59 3.70
N THR A 241 -3.06 -9.52 2.80
CA THR A 241 -2.34 -10.74 3.17
C THR A 241 -0.84 -10.54 2.95
N LEU A 242 -0.02 -10.93 3.93
CA LEU A 242 1.44 -10.95 3.80
C LEU A 242 1.95 -12.29 3.26
N SER A 243 1.08 -13.30 3.20
CA SER A 243 1.44 -14.64 2.72
C SER A 243 1.55 -14.65 1.20
N GLN A 244 2.77 -14.82 0.70
CA GLN A 244 3.07 -15.02 -0.73
C GLN A 244 3.29 -16.51 -1.08
N SER A 245 2.98 -17.41 -0.15
CA SER A 245 3.39 -18.81 -0.19
C SER A 245 2.74 -19.62 -1.33
N VAL A 246 1.59 -19.20 -1.86
CA VAL A 246 0.86 -19.93 -2.90
C VAL A 246 0.34 -18.97 -3.96
N ALA A 247 0.81 -19.13 -5.20
CA ALA A 247 0.19 -18.48 -6.36
C ALA A 247 -1.11 -19.22 -6.72
N LEU A 248 -2.25 -18.64 -6.33
CA LEU A 248 -3.57 -19.18 -6.66
C LEU A 248 -4.09 -18.53 -7.95
N HIS A 249 -4.26 -19.32 -9.00
CA HIS A 249 -4.94 -18.90 -10.22
C HIS A 249 -6.46 -19.08 -10.06
N ILE A 250 -7.11 -18.09 -9.44
CA ILE A 250 -8.56 -18.09 -9.27
C ILE A 250 -9.21 -17.42 -10.48
N ASN A 251 -10.16 -18.11 -11.12
CA ASN A 251 -10.97 -17.51 -12.17
C ASN A 251 -12.05 -16.61 -11.54
N PRO A 252 -12.03 -15.29 -11.77
CA PRO A 252 -13.05 -14.38 -11.25
C PRO A 252 -14.35 -14.40 -12.07
N ASP A 253 -14.33 -14.95 -13.29
CA ASP A 253 -15.49 -14.97 -14.17
C ASP A 253 -16.47 -16.08 -13.78
N ARG A 254 -17.63 -15.65 -13.25
CA ARG A 254 -18.73 -16.54 -12.88
C ARG A 254 -19.31 -17.29 -14.06
N LYS A 255 -19.27 -16.73 -15.28
CA LYS A 255 -19.85 -17.38 -16.47
C LYS A 255 -19.02 -18.55 -16.97
N ALA A 256 -17.73 -18.53 -16.67
CA ALA A 256 -16.80 -19.61 -16.99
C ALA A 256 -16.84 -20.76 -15.96
N PHE A 257 -17.68 -20.69 -14.93
CA PHE A 257 -17.86 -21.78 -13.98
C PHE A 257 -18.52 -22.99 -14.67
N SER A 258 -17.84 -24.13 -14.64
CA SER A 258 -18.33 -25.40 -15.18
C SER A 258 -18.39 -26.45 -14.07
N THR A 259 -19.42 -27.29 -14.10
CA THR A 259 -19.56 -28.45 -13.21
C THR A 259 -19.04 -29.75 -13.83
N GLU A 260 -18.42 -29.71 -15.00
CA GLU A 260 -17.90 -30.92 -15.68
C GLU A 260 -16.90 -31.71 -14.82
N TRP A 261 -16.15 -31.03 -13.95
CA TRP A 261 -15.24 -31.67 -12.99
C TRP A 261 -15.96 -32.68 -12.07
N THR A 262 -17.25 -32.50 -11.78
CA THR A 262 -18.02 -33.44 -10.95
C THR A 262 -18.16 -34.80 -11.62
N GLN A 263 -18.32 -34.83 -12.94
CA GLN A 263 -18.36 -36.07 -13.71
C GLN A 263 -16.98 -36.74 -13.75
N GLN A 264 -15.90 -35.95 -13.82
CA GLN A 264 -14.53 -36.48 -13.75
C GLN A 264 -14.21 -37.07 -12.37
N LEU A 265 -14.73 -36.46 -11.30
CA LEU A 265 -14.55 -36.93 -9.93
C LEU A 265 -15.32 -38.26 -9.70
N LEU A 266 -16.59 -38.31 -10.09
CA LEU A 266 -17.44 -39.49 -9.95
C LEU A 266 -16.98 -40.64 -10.87
N GLY A 267 -16.55 -40.34 -12.09
CA GLY A 267 -16.02 -41.35 -13.02
C GLY A 267 -14.74 -42.02 -12.54
N ARG A 268 -13.97 -41.39 -11.63
CA ARG A 268 -12.77 -42.00 -11.01
C ARG A 268 -13.06 -42.73 -9.70
N VAL A 269 -14.06 -42.28 -8.94
CA VAL A 269 -14.45 -42.92 -7.67
C VAL A 269 -15.38 -44.13 -7.91
N TRP A 270 -16.08 -44.17 -9.04
CA TRP A 270 -17.15 -45.13 -9.32
C TRP A 270 -16.94 -45.90 -10.65
N LEU A 271 -15.69 -46.28 -10.96
CA LEU A 271 -15.42 -47.36 -11.91
C LEU A 271 -15.25 -48.68 -11.15
N PRO A 272 -16.28 -49.55 -11.09
CA PRO A 272 -16.08 -50.94 -10.72
C PRO A 272 -15.37 -51.63 -11.89
N GLY A 273 -14.03 -51.72 -11.83
CA GLY A 273 -13.31 -52.46 -12.87
C GLY A 273 -11.83 -52.19 -13.00
N ARG A 274 -11.04 -52.51 -11.96
CA ARG A 274 -9.81 -53.35 -12.02
C ARG A 274 -9.08 -53.28 -10.67
N GLY A 275 -9.25 -54.31 -9.85
CA GLY A 275 -8.55 -54.50 -8.58
C GLY A 275 -9.48 -54.38 -7.38
N GLY A 276 -10.10 -55.49 -6.99
CA GLY A 276 -11.10 -55.54 -5.93
C GLY A 276 -10.50 -55.32 -4.53
N ILE A 277 -11.24 -54.57 -3.71
CA ILE A 277 -11.27 -54.76 -2.27
C ILE A 277 -12.75 -54.97 -1.95
N GLY A 278 -13.10 -56.21 -1.61
CA GLY A 278 -14.46 -56.62 -1.31
C GLY A 278 -14.95 -55.91 -0.04
N VAL A 279 -16.07 -55.21 -0.14
CA VAL A 279 -16.88 -54.82 1.00
C VAL A 279 -17.97 -55.88 1.14
N LEU A 280 -17.96 -56.54 2.30
CA LEU A 280 -18.95 -57.53 2.71
C LEU A 280 -20.31 -56.84 2.89
N ASP A 281 -21.25 -57.11 1.99
CA ASP A 281 -22.64 -56.72 2.17
C ASP A 281 -23.29 -57.60 3.24
N GLY A 282 -23.61 -56.99 4.38
CA GLY A 282 -24.51 -57.55 5.37
C GLY A 282 -25.95 -57.50 4.87
N GLN A 283 -26.52 -58.66 4.55
CA GLN A 283 -27.97 -58.78 4.33
C GLN A 283 -28.72 -58.83 5.67
N PRO A 284 -29.88 -58.15 5.79
CA PRO A 284 -30.69 -58.19 7.00
C PRO A 284 -31.49 -59.50 7.09
N ALA A 285 -31.61 -60.00 8.32
CA ALA A 285 -32.33 -61.21 8.68
C ALA A 285 -33.82 -61.17 8.31
N GLY A 286 -34.33 -62.25 7.72
CA GLY A 286 -35.75 -62.40 7.41
C GLY A 286 -36.18 -63.83 7.09
N ARG A 287 -36.77 -64.49 8.12
CA ARG A 287 -37.68 -65.66 8.12
C ARG A 287 -37.14 -67.06 7.75
N ALA A 288 -37.28 -67.95 8.73
CA ALA A 288 -37.13 -69.40 8.65
C ALA A 288 -38.39 -70.09 8.08
N ASP A 289 -38.23 -71.19 7.33
CA ASP A 289 -38.67 -72.57 7.69
C ASP A 289 -38.19 -73.58 6.61
N PRO A 290 -38.30 -74.92 6.75
CA PRO A 290 -37.16 -75.82 6.87
C PRO A 290 -37.12 -76.83 5.69
N ARG A 291 -36.29 -77.88 5.80
CA ARG A 291 -36.16 -79.05 4.91
C ARG A 291 -35.09 -78.90 3.81
N ARG A 292 -33.89 -79.41 4.10
CA ARG A 292 -33.41 -80.72 3.61
C ARG A 292 -31.93 -80.88 3.91
N ASP A 293 -31.66 -81.83 4.78
CA ASP A 293 -30.60 -82.84 4.73
C ASP A 293 -29.26 -82.47 4.07
N GLY A 294 -28.23 -82.51 4.93
CA GLY A 294 -27.14 -83.44 4.73
C GLY A 294 -25.94 -82.91 3.93
N GLN A 295 -24.93 -82.43 4.65
CA GLN A 295 -23.59 -83.05 4.71
C GLN A 295 -22.58 -82.06 5.29
N LEU A 296 -22.04 -82.41 6.46
CA LEU A 296 -20.72 -81.95 6.92
C LEU A 296 -19.67 -82.96 6.40
N PRO A 297 -18.51 -82.46 5.99
CA PRO A 297 -17.27 -82.86 6.68
C PRO A 297 -16.41 -81.59 6.93
N VAL A 298 -15.87 -81.28 8.11
CA VAL A 298 -15.00 -82.00 9.05
C VAL A 298 -13.54 -82.19 8.56
N PHE A 299 -12.65 -81.54 9.34
CA PHE A 299 -11.20 -81.74 9.62
C PHE A 299 -10.11 -81.35 8.61
N GLY A 300 -9.08 -80.65 9.14
CA GLY A 300 -7.74 -80.66 8.58
C GLY A 300 -6.73 -79.65 9.15
N ASP A 301 -6.40 -79.72 10.45
CA ASP A 301 -5.21 -79.08 11.03
C ASP A 301 -3.90 -79.69 10.48
N ARG A 302 -2.92 -78.87 10.09
CA ARG A 302 -1.49 -79.25 10.06
C ARG A 302 -0.53 -78.05 10.13
N TRP A 303 -0.13 -77.72 11.36
CA TRP A 303 1.25 -77.71 11.89
C TRP A 303 2.44 -77.09 11.08
N ARG A 304 3.05 -76.10 11.76
CA ARG A 304 4.49 -75.96 12.19
C ARG A 304 5.52 -75.19 11.33
N SER A 305 5.93 -74.05 11.90
CA SER A 305 7.29 -73.51 12.17
C SER A 305 8.48 -73.73 11.22
N GLY A 306 9.28 -72.67 11.06
CA GLY A 306 10.72 -72.78 10.78
C GLY A 306 11.38 -71.43 10.57
N ARG A 307 12.39 -71.12 11.40
CA ARG A 307 13.18 -69.88 11.48
C ARG A 307 14.12 -69.65 10.29
N GLY A 308 14.43 -68.37 10.08
CA GLY A 308 15.62 -67.82 9.43
C GLY A 308 15.70 -66.35 9.78
#